data_AF-A0A1B6CLC9-F1
#
_entry.id   AF-A0A1B6CLC9-F1
#
_cell.length_a   1.000
_cell.length_b   1.000
_cell.length_c   1.000
_cell.angle_alpha   90.00
_cell.angle_beta   90.00
_cell.angle_gamma   90.00
#
_symmetry.space_group_name_H-M   'P 1'
#
loop_
_entity.id
_entity.type
_entity.pdbx_description
1 polymer ?
#
loop_
_entity_poly.entity_id
_entity_poly.type
_entity_poly.pdbx_seq_one_letter_code
_entity_poly.pdbx_strand_id
1 'polypeptide(L)'
;MLGVKDSKSSAQMASGVPNNQSTAADATTQLDHMCALDIDSKASYIRLSGIICTIGPASVDPAMLEKMIETGMNVARLNFSHGSHEYHANTIKNVREAVANYSKKVGMTTPLAIALDTKGPEIRTGLLEGGGSAEVELKKGKTIRLTTDKAISEKGTESDIYVDYINITKVVKPGNRIFVDDGLISLVVNQVGAGHLNCTIENGGTLGSRKGV
;
A
#
# COMPACT_ATOMS: atom_id res chain seq x y z
N MET A 1 37.87 3.20 -39.35
CA MET A 1 36.95 3.26 -40.51
C MET A 1 36.24 1.92 -40.61
N LEU A 2 35.06 1.79 -40.00
CA LEU A 2 34.06 0.75 -40.22
C LEU A 2 32.78 1.29 -39.56
N GLY A 3 31.79 1.60 -40.41
CA GLY A 3 30.62 2.39 -40.04
C GLY A 3 29.50 1.55 -39.46
N VAL A 4 28.84 2.11 -38.45
CA VAL A 4 27.44 1.84 -38.16
C VAL A 4 26.71 3.14 -38.49
N LYS A 5 26.01 3.15 -39.63
CA LYS A 5 25.05 4.20 -39.96
C LYS A 5 23.80 3.93 -39.12
N ASP A 6 23.60 4.69 -38.05
CA ASP A 6 22.30 4.78 -37.40
C ASP A 6 21.33 5.51 -38.34
N SER A 7 20.62 4.72 -39.14
CA SER A 7 19.59 5.16 -40.08
C SER A 7 18.25 5.50 -39.41
N LYS A 8 18.30 6.24 -38.29
CA LYS A 8 17.13 6.85 -37.62
C LYS A 8 17.41 8.25 -37.06
N SER A 9 18.33 9.01 -37.68
CA SER A 9 18.66 10.39 -37.30
C SER A 9 17.81 11.47 -38.00
N SER A 10 16.81 11.13 -38.81
CA SER A 10 16.15 12.07 -39.74
C SER A 10 14.68 12.36 -39.44
N ALA A 11 14.29 12.52 -38.17
CA ALA A 11 12.95 12.98 -37.80
C ALA A 11 12.90 13.90 -36.56
N GLN A 12 14.00 14.54 -36.17
CA GLN A 12 14.04 15.44 -35.01
C GLN A 12 14.33 16.88 -35.43
N MET A 13 13.34 17.54 -36.04
CA MET A 13 13.17 19.00 -36.01
C MET A 13 11.72 19.31 -36.39
N ALA A 14 10.80 19.48 -35.41
CA ALA A 14 9.45 19.98 -35.72
C ALA A 14 8.56 20.42 -34.54
N SER A 15 9.08 20.80 -33.36
CA SER A 15 8.32 21.67 -32.47
C SER A 15 9.31 22.59 -31.77
N GLY A 16 9.18 23.90 -31.95
CA GLY A 16 10.04 24.89 -31.28
C GLY A 16 9.80 24.98 -29.78
N VAL A 17 9.32 23.90 -29.16
CA VAL A 17 8.89 23.83 -27.77
C VAL A 17 10.14 23.62 -26.90
N PRO A 18 10.43 24.53 -25.96
CA PRO A 18 11.56 24.38 -25.05
C PRO A 18 11.40 23.16 -24.13
N ASN A 19 12.50 22.43 -23.87
CA ASN A 19 12.50 21.29 -22.96
C ASN A 19 12.31 21.73 -21.49
N ASN A 20 12.05 20.75 -20.62
CA ASN A 20 11.98 20.88 -19.16
C ASN A 20 10.97 21.93 -18.68
N GLN A 21 9.91 22.18 -19.45
CA GLN A 21 8.87 23.17 -19.14
C GLN A 21 9.47 24.56 -18.90
N SER A 22 10.57 24.92 -19.58
CA SER A 22 11.30 26.18 -19.31
C SER A 22 10.42 27.43 -19.51
N THR A 23 9.57 27.46 -20.54
CA THR A 23 8.58 28.53 -20.71
C THR A 23 7.65 28.68 -19.52
N ALA A 24 7.15 27.56 -18.97
CA ALA A 24 6.32 27.59 -17.79
C ALA A 24 7.12 27.99 -16.54
N ALA A 25 8.37 27.56 -16.44
CA ALA A 25 9.25 27.88 -15.31
C ALA A 25 9.57 29.38 -15.21
N ASP A 26 9.61 30.10 -16.34
CA ASP A 26 9.87 31.54 -16.39
C ASP A 26 8.59 32.40 -16.19
N ALA A 27 7.42 31.78 -15.99
CA ALA A 27 6.17 32.48 -15.81
C ALA A 27 6.12 33.28 -14.49
N THR A 28 5.50 34.47 -14.55
CA THR A 28 5.45 35.41 -13.41
C THR A 28 4.41 35.06 -12.36
N THR A 29 3.38 34.30 -12.71
CA THR A 29 2.32 33.87 -11.80
C THR A 29 2.09 32.37 -11.87
N GLN A 30 1.52 31.80 -10.82
CA GLN A 30 1.17 30.38 -10.80
C GLN A 30 0.12 30.02 -11.86
N LEU A 31 -0.80 30.94 -12.15
CA LEU A 31 -1.81 30.72 -13.19
C LEU A 31 -1.15 30.64 -14.57
N ASP A 32 -0.25 31.59 -14.88
CA ASP A 32 0.49 31.60 -16.14
C ASP A 32 1.40 30.37 -16.27
N HIS A 33 2.06 29.95 -15.19
CA HIS A 33 2.84 28.72 -15.14
C HIS A 33 1.99 27.51 -15.55
N MET A 34 0.82 27.34 -14.95
CA MET A 34 -0.08 26.23 -15.26
C MET A 34 -0.61 26.29 -16.70
N CYS A 35 -0.91 27.48 -17.21
CA CYS A 35 -1.34 27.68 -18.58
C CYS A 35 -0.23 27.43 -19.61
N ALA A 36 1.03 27.62 -19.22
CA ALA A 36 2.20 27.44 -20.08
C ALA A 36 2.79 26.02 -20.06
N LEU A 37 2.21 25.08 -19.29
CA LEU A 37 2.63 23.67 -19.32
C LEU A 37 2.33 23.06 -20.68
N ASP A 38 3.34 22.39 -21.24
CA ASP A 38 3.30 21.84 -22.60
C ASP A 38 3.62 20.35 -22.60
N ILE A 39 2.72 19.53 -23.17
CA ILE A 39 2.91 18.07 -23.27
C ILE A 39 4.01 17.68 -24.26
N ASP A 40 4.33 18.55 -25.22
CA ASP A 40 5.39 18.34 -26.21
C ASP A 40 6.77 18.77 -25.68
N SER A 41 6.81 19.49 -24.55
CA SER A 41 8.04 19.82 -23.85
C SER A 41 8.61 18.56 -23.18
N LYS A 42 9.76 18.09 -23.68
CA LYS A 42 10.42 16.88 -23.16
C LYS A 42 10.98 17.12 -21.76
N ALA A 43 10.71 16.18 -20.86
CA ALA A 43 11.30 16.17 -19.53
C ALA A 43 12.77 15.71 -19.55
N SER A 44 13.48 16.05 -18.47
CA SER A 44 14.84 15.57 -18.22
C SER A 44 14.86 14.05 -18.11
N TYR A 45 15.95 13.44 -18.58
CA TYR A 45 16.20 12.02 -18.40
C TYR A 45 16.42 11.64 -16.92
N ILE A 46 16.92 12.58 -16.11
CA ILE A 46 17.21 12.34 -14.69
C ILE A 46 15.92 12.42 -13.90
N ARG A 47 15.57 11.31 -13.23
CA ARG A 47 14.48 11.29 -12.25
C ARG A 47 15.02 11.60 -10.86
N LEU A 48 14.48 12.65 -10.24
CA LEU A 48 14.87 13.07 -8.88
C LEU A 48 14.14 12.28 -7.78
N SER A 49 12.87 11.94 -8.01
CA SER A 49 12.05 11.23 -7.02
C SER A 49 12.39 9.74 -6.94
N GLY A 50 12.58 9.23 -5.72
CA GLY A 50 12.78 7.80 -5.46
C GLY A 50 11.49 6.99 -5.59
N ILE A 51 11.61 5.73 -5.99
CA ILE A 51 10.51 4.76 -6.07
C ILE A 51 10.67 3.70 -4.99
N ILE A 52 9.64 3.56 -4.16
CA ILE A 52 9.54 2.54 -3.13
C ILE A 52 8.55 1.48 -3.59
N CYS A 53 8.95 0.22 -3.58
CA CYS A 53 8.08 -0.90 -3.95
C CYS A 53 7.88 -1.83 -2.75
N THR A 54 6.63 -2.16 -2.44
CA THR A 54 6.34 -3.19 -1.42
C THR A 54 6.53 -4.57 -2.02
N ILE A 55 7.35 -5.41 -1.38
CA ILE A 55 7.66 -6.75 -1.88
C ILE A 55 6.68 -7.76 -1.30
N GLY A 56 6.14 -8.61 -2.17
CA GLY A 56 5.20 -9.66 -1.80
C GLY A 56 5.28 -10.87 -2.74
N PRO A 57 4.29 -11.78 -2.70
CA PRO A 57 4.32 -13.03 -3.47
C PRO A 57 4.54 -12.86 -4.98
N ALA A 58 4.01 -11.78 -5.58
CA ALA A 58 4.17 -11.48 -7.00
C ALA A 58 5.57 -11.01 -7.40
N SER A 59 6.40 -10.60 -6.42
CA SER A 59 7.65 -9.88 -6.67
C SER A 59 8.82 -10.38 -5.82
N VAL A 60 8.69 -11.48 -5.09
CA VAL A 60 9.74 -12.02 -4.20
C VAL A 60 10.81 -12.80 -4.96
N ASP A 61 10.51 -13.23 -6.19
CA ASP A 61 11.44 -13.95 -7.05
C ASP A 61 12.63 -13.07 -7.48
N PRO A 62 13.88 -13.55 -7.39
CA PRO A 62 15.06 -12.77 -7.78
C PRO A 62 15.02 -12.22 -9.20
N ALA A 63 14.53 -12.98 -10.19
CA ALA A 63 14.48 -12.51 -11.57
C ALA A 63 13.44 -11.39 -11.76
N MET A 64 12.35 -11.42 -11.01
CA MET A 64 11.40 -10.30 -10.97
C MET A 64 11.99 -9.07 -10.28
N LEU A 65 12.70 -9.26 -9.17
CA LEU A 65 13.38 -8.17 -8.45
C LEU A 65 14.42 -7.47 -9.33
N GLU A 66 15.20 -8.22 -10.11
CA GLU A 66 16.15 -7.65 -11.08
C GLU A 66 15.45 -6.76 -12.10
N LYS A 67 14.31 -7.20 -12.64
CA LYS A 67 13.49 -6.37 -13.56
C LYS A 67 12.96 -5.12 -12.88
N MET A 68 12.55 -5.21 -11.61
CA MET A 68 12.08 -4.05 -10.85
C MET A 68 13.20 -3.03 -10.60
N ILE A 69 14.42 -3.50 -10.30
CA ILE A 69 15.60 -2.64 -10.17
C ILE A 69 15.89 -1.94 -11.51
N GLU A 70 15.91 -2.71 -12.61
CA GLU A 70 16.13 -2.17 -13.96
C GLU A 70 15.08 -1.14 -14.38
N THR A 71 13.83 -1.33 -13.95
CA THR A 71 12.71 -0.40 -14.22
C THR A 71 12.75 0.84 -13.31
N GLY A 72 13.56 0.82 -12.24
CA GLY A 72 13.86 2.00 -11.43
C GLY A 72 13.40 1.95 -9.98
N MET A 73 13.20 0.77 -9.38
CA MET A 73 12.99 0.61 -7.93
C MET A 73 14.23 1.07 -7.15
N ASN A 74 14.05 1.89 -6.11
CA ASN A 74 15.14 2.38 -5.26
C ASN A 74 15.10 1.81 -3.84
N VAL A 75 13.90 1.46 -3.34
CA VAL A 75 13.70 0.93 -2.00
C VAL A 75 12.75 -0.26 -2.03
N ALA A 76 13.19 -1.38 -1.45
CA ALA A 76 12.32 -2.52 -1.18
C ALA A 76 11.67 -2.37 0.20
N ARG A 77 10.35 -2.15 0.23
CA ARG A 77 9.55 -2.09 1.46
C ARG A 77 9.05 -3.49 1.84
N LEU A 78 9.29 -3.88 3.08
CA LEU A 78 8.80 -5.14 3.67
C LEU A 78 7.71 -4.80 4.69
N ASN A 79 6.47 -5.20 4.40
CA ASN A 79 5.34 -4.94 5.27
C ASN A 79 5.22 -6.03 6.35
N PHE A 80 5.53 -5.70 7.60
CA PHE A 80 5.50 -6.64 8.74
C PHE A 80 4.09 -6.82 9.34
N SER A 81 3.06 -6.14 8.82
CA SER A 81 1.67 -6.46 9.17
C SER A 81 1.27 -7.87 8.70
N HIS A 82 2.07 -8.49 7.82
CA HIS A 82 1.90 -9.84 7.28
C HIS A 82 3.24 -10.58 7.20
N GLY A 83 3.18 -11.91 7.03
CA GLY A 83 4.36 -12.77 6.85
C GLY A 83 5.09 -13.12 8.15
N SER A 84 5.85 -14.22 8.12
CA SER A 84 6.71 -14.64 9.23
C SER A 84 8.09 -13.99 9.13
N HIS A 85 8.89 -14.05 10.21
CA HIS A 85 10.29 -13.62 10.17
C HIS A 85 11.09 -14.38 9.11
N GLU A 86 10.84 -15.68 8.94
CA GLU A 86 11.49 -16.51 7.92
C GLU A 86 11.15 -16.05 6.50
N TYR A 87 9.88 -15.72 6.24
CA TYR A 87 9.44 -15.16 4.96
C TYR A 87 10.18 -13.86 4.63
N HIS A 88 10.26 -12.94 5.60
CA HIS A 88 10.98 -11.67 5.42
C HIS A 88 12.49 -11.87 5.29
N ALA A 89 13.08 -12.81 6.02
CA ALA A 89 14.50 -13.15 5.88
C ALA A 89 14.83 -13.68 4.47
N ASN A 90 13.99 -14.57 3.93
CA ASN A 90 14.12 -15.06 2.56
C ASN A 90 13.93 -13.94 1.54
N THR A 91 12.97 -13.03 1.77
CA THR A 91 12.77 -11.86 0.91
C THR A 91 14.00 -10.95 0.89
N ILE A 92 14.59 -10.65 2.05
CA ILE A 92 15.84 -9.86 2.16
C ILE A 92 16.98 -10.54 1.40
N LYS A 93 17.11 -11.87 1.52
CA LYS A 93 18.10 -12.65 0.78
C LYS A 93 17.93 -12.47 -0.72
N ASN A 94 16.71 -12.65 -1.24
CA ASN A 94 16.42 -12.52 -2.67
C ASN A 94 16.67 -11.10 -3.19
N VAL A 95 16.31 -10.07 -2.41
CA VAL A 95 16.60 -8.67 -2.76
C VAL A 95 18.11 -8.42 -2.87
N ARG A 96 18.90 -8.92 -1.92
CA ARG A 96 20.37 -8.77 -1.95
C ARG A 96 21.00 -9.52 -3.13
N GLU A 97 20.48 -10.71 -3.45
CA GLU A 97 20.91 -11.49 -4.61
C GLU A 97 20.62 -10.74 -5.92
N ALA A 98 19.39 -10.24 -6.11
CA ALA A 98 18.99 -9.46 -7.28
C ALA A 98 19.86 -8.20 -7.47
N VAL A 99 20.16 -7.48 -6.38
CA VAL A 99 21.04 -6.31 -6.42
C VAL A 99 22.47 -6.69 -6.86
N ALA A 100 23.00 -7.80 -6.35
CA ALA A 100 24.33 -8.27 -6.73
C ALA A 100 24.38 -8.72 -8.21
N ASN A 101 23.35 -9.43 -8.68
CA ASN A 101 23.24 -9.87 -10.07
C ASN A 101 23.11 -8.68 -11.01
N TYR A 102 22.21 -7.74 -10.71
CA TYR A 102 22.01 -6.55 -11.52
C TYR A 102 23.27 -5.68 -11.57
N SER A 103 23.95 -5.47 -10.43
CA SER A 103 25.20 -4.71 -10.37
C SER A 103 26.29 -5.32 -11.26
N LYS A 104 26.39 -6.66 -11.31
CA LYS A 104 27.29 -7.37 -12.23
C LYS A 104 26.87 -7.18 -13.70
N LYS A 105 25.56 -7.28 -14.00
CA LYS A 105 25.00 -7.10 -15.35
C LYS A 105 25.32 -5.72 -15.92
N VAL A 106 25.22 -4.66 -15.12
CA VAL A 106 25.48 -3.27 -15.57
C VAL A 106 26.93 -2.82 -15.39
N GLY A 107 27.78 -3.62 -14.74
CA GLY A 107 29.18 -3.30 -14.49
C GLY A 107 29.38 -2.15 -13.48
N MET A 108 28.38 -1.81 -12.68
CA MET A 108 28.47 -0.80 -11.62
C MET A 108 27.69 -1.20 -10.38
N THR A 109 28.13 -0.77 -9.21
CA THR A 109 27.39 -0.98 -7.97
C THR A 109 26.06 -0.24 -8.02
N THR A 110 24.95 -0.97 -7.97
CA THR A 110 23.60 -0.40 -7.91
C THR A 110 23.12 -0.41 -6.47
N PRO A 111 23.04 0.74 -5.78
CA PRO A 111 22.53 0.79 -4.43
C PRO A 111 21.00 0.62 -4.41
N LEU A 112 20.50 -0.16 -3.45
CA LEU A 112 19.08 -0.30 -3.16
C LEU A 112 18.88 -0.41 -1.65
N ALA A 113 17.96 0.39 -1.11
CA ALA A 113 17.65 0.36 0.31
C ALA A 113 16.60 -0.72 0.62
N ILE A 114 16.66 -1.29 1.82
CA ILE A 114 15.63 -2.17 2.35
C ILE A 114 14.96 -1.44 3.53
N ALA A 115 13.66 -1.22 3.43
CA ALA A 115 12.86 -0.57 4.46
C ALA A 115 11.97 -1.60 5.15
N LEU A 116 12.07 -1.66 6.48
CA LEU A 116 11.14 -2.43 7.31
C LEU A 116 9.98 -1.50 7.67
N ASP A 117 8.77 -1.90 7.29
CA ASP A 117 7.55 -1.23 7.72
C ASP A 117 6.90 -2.00 8.86
N THR A 118 6.82 -1.35 10.01
CA THR A 118 6.32 -1.96 11.24
C THR A 118 4.82 -2.14 11.19
N LYS A 119 4.31 -3.24 11.77
CA LYS A 119 2.86 -3.43 11.94
C LYS A 119 2.17 -2.28 12.68
N GLY A 120 2.86 -1.63 13.61
CA GLY A 120 2.26 -0.57 14.45
C GLY A 120 1.13 -1.07 15.36
N PRO A 121 0.45 -0.16 16.08
CA PRO A 121 -0.67 -0.48 16.95
C PRO A 121 -1.99 -0.63 16.16
N GLU A 122 -2.00 -1.46 15.12
CA GLU A 122 -3.21 -1.79 14.36
C GLU A 122 -4.23 -2.51 15.26
N ILE A 123 -5.49 -2.11 15.17
CA ILE A 123 -6.62 -2.86 15.72
C ILE A 123 -7.13 -3.78 14.62
N ARG A 124 -7.36 -5.05 14.94
CA ARG A 124 -7.88 -6.04 13.98
C ARG A 124 -9.04 -6.84 14.53
N THR A 125 -9.89 -7.27 13.60
CA THR A 125 -10.93 -8.26 13.90
C THR A 125 -10.36 -9.67 14.07
N GLY A 126 -11.12 -10.54 14.72
CA GLY A 126 -10.83 -11.98 14.83
C GLY A 126 -11.02 -12.76 13.52
N LEU A 127 -11.05 -14.09 13.63
CA LEU A 127 -11.53 -14.97 12.56
C LEU A 127 -13.05 -15.08 12.63
N LEU A 128 -13.67 -15.21 11.47
CA LEU A 128 -15.09 -15.51 11.34
C LEU A 128 -15.34 -17.01 11.49
N GLU A 129 -16.55 -17.37 11.91
CA GLU A 129 -17.02 -18.75 11.94
C GLU A 129 -16.95 -19.34 10.52
N GLY A 130 -16.30 -20.49 10.37
CA GLY A 130 -15.96 -21.07 9.06
C GLY A 130 -14.51 -20.83 8.61
N GLY A 131 -13.70 -20.10 9.39
CA GLY A 131 -12.25 -20.01 9.23
C GLY A 131 -11.76 -18.79 8.45
N GLY A 132 -10.48 -18.81 8.05
CA GLY A 132 -9.78 -17.63 7.53
C GLY A 132 -10.29 -17.08 6.19
N SER A 133 -11.01 -17.89 5.41
CA SER A 133 -11.64 -17.51 4.15
C SER A 133 -13.15 -17.32 4.26
N ALA A 134 -13.71 -17.43 5.47
CA ALA A 134 -15.12 -17.14 5.68
C ALA A 134 -15.38 -15.64 5.58
N GLU A 135 -16.59 -15.32 5.12
CA GLU A 135 -17.09 -13.97 4.97
C GLU A 135 -18.52 -13.90 5.50
N VAL A 136 -18.89 -12.77 6.10
CA VAL A 136 -20.24 -12.51 6.58
C VAL A 136 -20.78 -11.20 6.01
N GLU A 137 -22.06 -11.18 5.66
CA GLU A 137 -22.71 -9.99 5.10
C GLU A 137 -23.29 -9.12 6.23
N LEU A 138 -22.72 -7.93 6.42
CA LEU A 138 -23.22 -6.94 7.37
C LEU A 138 -24.28 -6.06 6.69
N LYS A 139 -25.53 -6.13 7.17
CA LYS A 139 -26.66 -5.40 6.59
C LYS A 139 -26.90 -4.09 7.32
N LYS A 140 -27.02 -3.00 6.56
CA LYS A 140 -27.33 -1.67 7.09
C LYS A 140 -28.58 -1.68 7.98
N GLY A 141 -28.51 -0.96 9.09
CA GLY A 141 -29.57 -0.84 10.08
C GLY A 141 -29.66 -1.99 11.08
N LYS A 142 -28.96 -3.12 10.86
CA LYS A 142 -28.86 -4.18 11.86
C LYS A 142 -27.88 -3.79 12.97
N THR A 143 -28.02 -4.45 14.12
CA THR A 143 -27.12 -4.29 15.26
C THR A 143 -26.01 -5.33 15.23
N ILE A 144 -24.84 -4.93 15.70
CA ILE A 144 -23.67 -5.79 15.82
C ILE A 144 -22.95 -5.51 17.14
N ARG A 145 -22.41 -6.55 17.76
CA ARG A 145 -21.60 -6.46 18.96
C ARG A 145 -20.13 -6.57 18.59
N LEU A 146 -19.31 -5.62 19.06
CA LEU A 146 -17.86 -5.73 19.05
C LEU A 146 -17.40 -6.11 20.45
N THR A 147 -16.65 -7.19 20.59
CA THR A 147 -16.24 -7.73 21.90
C THR A 147 -14.73 -7.91 21.98
N THR A 148 -14.18 -7.79 23.18
CA THR A 148 -12.77 -8.15 23.47
C THR A 148 -12.66 -9.54 24.10
N ASP A 149 -13.76 -10.31 24.15
CA ASP A 149 -13.78 -11.67 24.67
C ASP A 149 -13.07 -12.64 23.72
N LYS A 150 -11.97 -13.23 24.19
CA LYS A 150 -11.18 -14.20 23.44
C LYS A 150 -11.97 -15.46 23.08
N ALA A 151 -13.07 -15.78 23.75
CA ALA A 151 -13.93 -16.90 23.37
C ALA A 151 -14.54 -16.73 21.96
N ILE A 152 -14.64 -15.49 21.46
CA ILE A 152 -15.18 -15.13 20.15
C ILE A 152 -14.08 -14.89 19.11
N SER A 153 -12.78 -14.95 19.49
CA SER A 153 -11.68 -14.60 18.58
C SER A 153 -11.62 -15.42 17.30
N GLU A 154 -12.22 -16.61 17.28
CA GLU A 154 -12.31 -17.49 16.12
C GLU A 154 -13.74 -17.88 15.73
N LYS A 155 -14.74 -17.18 16.27
CA LYS A 155 -16.17 -17.49 16.10
C LYS A 155 -16.98 -16.25 15.72
N GLY A 156 -16.36 -15.33 14.97
CA GLY A 156 -17.02 -14.10 14.56
C GLY A 156 -18.18 -14.36 13.62
N THR A 157 -19.29 -13.64 13.80
CA THR A 157 -20.50 -13.72 12.97
C THR A 157 -20.96 -12.31 12.56
N GLU A 158 -22.04 -12.20 11.80
CA GLU A 158 -22.65 -10.91 11.46
C GLU A 158 -23.20 -10.14 12.68
N SER A 159 -23.31 -10.80 13.84
CA SER A 159 -23.89 -10.24 15.06
C SER A 159 -22.87 -10.02 16.18
N ASP A 160 -21.71 -10.70 16.13
CA ASP A 160 -20.70 -10.65 17.18
C ASP A 160 -19.29 -10.81 16.60
N ILE A 161 -18.44 -9.80 16.78
CA ILE A 161 -17.09 -9.75 16.23
C ILE A 161 -16.08 -9.45 17.35
N TYR A 162 -15.02 -10.25 17.39
CA TYR A 162 -13.88 -9.97 18.26
C TYR A 162 -13.00 -8.84 17.70
N VAL A 163 -12.51 -7.96 18.58
CA VAL A 163 -11.45 -6.99 18.32
C VAL A 163 -10.31 -7.15 19.31
N ASP A 164 -9.06 -7.02 18.84
CA ASP A 164 -7.86 -7.25 19.67
C ASP A 164 -7.46 -6.08 20.57
N TYR A 165 -8.14 -4.93 20.48
CA TYR A 165 -7.90 -3.78 21.33
C TYR A 165 -8.69 -3.83 22.65
N ILE A 166 -8.07 -4.42 23.68
CA ILE A 166 -8.69 -4.64 25.01
C ILE A 166 -9.24 -3.36 25.65
N ASN A 167 -8.62 -2.20 25.40
CA ASN A 167 -9.02 -0.93 26.00
C ASN A 167 -10.07 -0.16 25.16
N ILE A 168 -10.66 -0.77 24.14
CA ILE A 168 -11.61 -0.09 23.23
C ILE A 168 -12.78 0.57 23.98
N THR A 169 -13.30 -0.10 25.01
CA THR A 169 -14.43 0.39 25.83
C THR A 169 -14.08 1.62 26.69
N LYS A 170 -12.79 1.90 26.90
CA LYS A 170 -12.34 3.08 27.67
C LYS A 170 -12.18 4.32 26.80
N VAL A 171 -12.00 4.16 25.50
CA VAL A 171 -11.71 5.28 24.58
C VAL A 171 -12.92 5.65 23.72
N VAL A 172 -13.81 4.69 23.46
CA VAL A 172 -15.00 4.88 22.64
C VAL A 172 -16.20 5.32 23.48
N LYS A 173 -17.05 6.19 22.91
CA LYS A 173 -18.30 6.68 23.50
C LYS A 173 -19.49 6.43 22.56
N PRO A 174 -20.73 6.35 23.09
CA PRO A 174 -21.92 6.36 22.25
C PRO A 174 -21.92 7.52 21.25
N GLY A 175 -22.34 7.25 20.01
CA GLY A 175 -22.30 8.17 18.88
C GLY A 175 -20.99 8.20 18.10
N ASN A 176 -19.91 7.58 18.60
CA ASN A 176 -18.67 7.44 17.81
C ASN A 176 -18.86 6.48 16.64
N ARG A 177 -18.09 6.73 15.58
CA ARG A 177 -18.01 5.86 14.41
C ARG A 177 -16.80 4.94 14.52
N ILE A 178 -17.00 3.69 14.16
CA ILE A 178 -15.95 2.68 14.02
C ILE A 178 -15.96 2.24 12.56
N PHE A 179 -14.79 2.25 11.94
CA PHE A 179 -14.62 1.82 10.56
C PHE A 179 -14.02 0.42 10.56
N VAL A 180 -14.38 -0.40 9.57
CA VAL A 180 -13.82 -1.75 9.43
C VAL A 180 -13.51 -1.99 7.96
N ASP A 181 -12.43 -2.74 7.71
CA ASP A 181 -11.99 -3.15 6.36
C ASP A 181 -11.69 -1.94 5.46
N ASP A 182 -10.60 -1.24 5.77
CA ASP A 182 -10.13 -0.06 5.03
C ASP A 182 -11.18 1.06 4.89
N GLY A 183 -12.13 1.13 5.84
CA GLY A 183 -13.19 2.14 5.86
C GLY A 183 -14.42 1.81 5.03
N LEU A 184 -14.49 0.64 4.42
CA LEU A 184 -15.65 0.22 3.61
C LEU A 184 -16.90 0.02 4.48
N ILE A 185 -16.74 -0.55 5.67
CA ILE A 185 -17.81 -0.75 6.64
C ILE A 185 -17.76 0.35 7.68
N SER A 186 -18.92 0.87 8.09
CA SER A 186 -19.01 1.84 9.19
C SER A 186 -20.10 1.47 10.18
N LEU A 187 -19.75 1.57 11.45
CA LEU A 187 -20.57 1.23 12.59
C LEU A 187 -20.73 2.47 13.48
N VAL A 188 -21.92 2.70 14.01
CA VAL A 188 -22.17 3.76 15.00
C VAL A 188 -22.39 3.10 16.36
N VAL A 189 -21.64 3.53 17.36
CA VAL A 189 -21.70 2.95 18.71
C VAL A 189 -22.98 3.43 19.38
N ASN A 190 -23.85 2.50 19.75
CA ASN A 190 -25.08 2.80 20.49
C ASN A 190 -24.81 2.79 22.00
N GLN A 191 -24.05 1.81 22.49
CA GLN A 191 -23.82 1.58 23.90
C GLN A 191 -22.44 0.97 24.15
N VAL A 192 -21.80 1.39 25.24
CA VAL A 192 -20.57 0.79 25.77
C VAL A 192 -20.95 -0.11 26.95
N GLY A 193 -20.66 -1.41 26.84
CA GLY A 193 -20.85 -2.40 27.89
C GLY A 193 -19.54 -2.82 28.55
N ALA A 194 -19.61 -3.79 29.46
CA ALA A 194 -18.43 -4.38 30.07
C ALA A 194 -17.71 -5.26 29.03
N GLY A 195 -16.60 -4.77 28.48
CA GLY A 195 -15.77 -5.49 27.49
C GLY A 195 -16.36 -5.61 26.09
N HIS A 196 -17.46 -4.90 25.78
CA HIS A 196 -18.08 -4.91 24.46
C HIS A 196 -18.73 -3.57 24.10
N LEU A 197 -18.98 -3.38 22.81
CA LEU A 197 -19.69 -2.26 22.22
C LEU A 197 -20.87 -2.78 21.41
N ASN A 198 -22.07 -2.27 21.66
CA ASN A 198 -23.21 -2.52 20.81
C ASN A 198 -23.32 -1.39 19.79
N CYS A 199 -23.29 -1.74 18.51
CA CYS A 199 -23.25 -0.78 17.41
C CYS A 199 -24.41 -1.03 16.44
N THR A 200 -24.80 0.02 15.72
CA THR A 200 -25.67 -0.08 14.53
C THR A 200 -24.79 -0.02 13.30
N ILE A 201 -25.05 -0.90 12.33
CA ILE A 201 -24.38 -0.89 11.03
C ILE A 201 -24.92 0.30 10.22
N GLU A 202 -24.09 1.33 10.02
CA GLU A 202 -24.44 2.52 9.25
C GLU A 202 -24.18 2.31 7.75
N ASN A 203 -22.99 1.79 7.41
CA ASN A 203 -22.67 1.28 6.08
C ASN A 203 -22.32 -0.21 6.18
N GLY A 204 -23.13 -1.04 5.53
CA GLY A 204 -22.92 -2.48 5.47
C GLY A 204 -21.89 -2.88 4.41
N GLY A 205 -21.66 -4.19 4.30
CA GLY A 205 -20.71 -4.76 3.35
C GLY A 205 -20.35 -6.19 3.71
N THR A 206 -19.55 -6.83 2.87
CA THR A 206 -18.98 -8.14 3.16
C THR A 206 -17.77 -7.97 4.07
N LEU A 207 -17.82 -8.58 5.25
CA LEU A 207 -16.71 -8.60 6.19
C LEU A 207 -15.95 -9.93 6.06
N GLY A 208 -14.63 -9.86 5.92
CA GLY A 208 -13.73 -11.01 6.03
C GLY A 208 -13.03 -11.12 7.39
N SER A 209 -12.16 -12.11 7.53
CA SER A 209 -11.34 -12.31 8.74
C SER A 209 -10.14 -11.35 8.82
N ARG A 210 -9.72 -10.98 10.04
CA ARG A 210 -8.50 -10.19 10.34
C ARG A 210 -8.40 -8.83 9.64
N LYS A 211 -9.55 -8.16 9.45
CA LYS A 211 -9.65 -6.82 8.86
C LYS A 211 -9.27 -5.74 9.88
N GLY A 212 -8.76 -4.61 9.38
CA GLY A 212 -8.43 -3.46 10.21
C GLY A 212 -9.68 -2.77 10.75
N VAL A 213 -9.56 -2.16 11.93
CA VAL A 213 -10.60 -1.39 12.65
C VAL A 213 -10.10 0.01 12.99
#